data_AF-A0AAV7BGT2-F1
#
_entry.id   AF-A0AAV7BGT2-F1
#
_cell.length_a   1.000
_cell.length_b   1.000
_cell.length_c   1.000
_cell.angle_alpha   90.00
_cell.angle_beta   90.00
_cell.angle_gamma   90.00
#
_symmetry.space_group_name_H-M   'P 1'
#
loop_
_entity.id
_entity.type
_entity.pdbx_description
1 polymer ?
#
loop_
_entity_poly.entity_id
_entity_poly.type
_entity_poly.pdbx_seq_one_letter_code
_entity_poly.pdbx_strand_id
1 'polypeptide(L)'
;MIFLPLHTRRLVIQVCCGLKAGPHQKSVNLEMSRPSSNLAEFREAFSKAKHIAVITGAGVSAESGVPTFRGAGGYWRKWQAQHLATPEAFARNPSRVWEFYHYRREVMMTKSPNPAHVAIAECESRLRKQGRKVVVITQNIDELHRKAGTRNLFEIHGSLFRTRCTTCSSVKENYKSPVCPALEGKG
;
A
#
# COMPACT_ATOMS: atom_id res chain seq x y z
N MET A 1 -11.93 -7.27 2.69
CA MET A 1 -11.46 -5.89 2.49
C MET A 1 -12.52 -4.96 3.05
N ILE A 2 -12.30 -4.31 4.20
CA ILE A 2 -13.21 -3.23 4.60
C ILE A 2 -12.46 -1.92 4.44
N PHE A 3 -13.10 -1.05 3.68
CA PHE A 3 -12.90 0.37 3.70
C PHE A 3 -13.37 0.86 5.07
N LEU A 4 -12.42 1.21 5.94
CA LEU A 4 -12.77 1.93 7.16
C LEU A 4 -13.15 3.35 6.73
N PRO A 5 -14.38 3.83 7.01
CA PRO A 5 -14.64 5.25 6.98
C PRO A 5 -13.86 5.87 8.14
N LEU A 6 -12.82 6.65 7.83
CA LEU A 6 -12.29 7.60 8.79
C LEU A 6 -13.42 8.58 9.13
N HIS A 7 -14.09 8.36 10.26
CA HIS A 7 -15.01 9.33 10.83
C HIS A 7 -14.18 10.52 11.31
N THR A 8 -13.96 11.49 10.44
CA THR A 8 -13.49 12.82 10.83
C THR A 8 -14.68 13.64 11.32
N ARG A 9 -14.99 13.56 12.61
CA ARG A 9 -15.70 14.64 13.30
C ARG A 9 -15.09 14.94 14.66
N ARG A 10 -14.32 16.05 14.64
CA ARG A 10 -14.08 17.04 15.70
C ARG A 10 -13.64 16.53 17.08
N LEU A 11 -12.32 16.51 17.28
CA LEU A 11 -11.71 17.12 18.47
C LEU A 11 -10.89 18.32 18.02
N VAL A 12 -11.55 19.46 17.84
CA VAL A 12 -10.93 20.76 18.03
C VAL A 12 -11.43 21.22 19.39
N ILE A 13 -10.54 21.35 20.36
CA ILE A 13 -10.53 22.30 21.48
C ILE A 13 -9.42 21.88 22.45
N GLN A 14 -8.33 22.66 22.38
CA GLN A 14 -7.70 23.31 23.52
C GLN A 14 -7.00 22.44 24.58
N VAL A 15 -5.70 22.23 24.36
CA VAL A 15 -4.72 22.22 25.45
C VAL A 15 -3.60 23.21 25.08
N CYS A 16 -3.93 24.49 25.11
CA CYS A 16 -2.93 25.55 25.31
C CYS A 16 -3.02 25.97 26.77
N CYS A 17 -2.28 25.28 27.64
CA CYS A 17 -1.89 25.83 28.93
C CYS A 17 -0.67 25.07 29.44
N GLY A 18 0.49 25.74 29.52
CA GLY A 18 1.50 25.37 30.52
C GLY A 18 2.92 24.98 30.10
N LEU A 19 3.38 25.21 28.86
CA LEU A 19 4.82 25.02 28.55
C LEU A 19 5.41 26.29 27.95
N LYS A 20 6.29 26.93 28.73
CA LYS A 20 7.07 28.13 28.35
C LYS A 20 7.89 27.83 27.10
N ALA A 21 7.83 28.72 26.12
CA ALA A 21 8.65 28.66 24.92
C ALA A 21 10.13 28.81 25.27
N GLY A 22 10.95 27.80 24.97
CA GLY A 22 12.41 27.90 24.99
C GLY A 22 12.91 28.69 23.77
N PRO A 23 14.03 29.42 23.86
CA PRO A 23 14.51 30.29 22.81
C PRO A 23 15.26 29.47 21.76
N HIS A 24 14.56 28.68 20.94
CA HIS A 24 15.06 28.13 19.67
C HIS A 24 13.92 27.40 18.91
N GLN A 25 12.82 28.10 18.59
CA GLN A 25 11.99 27.68 17.46
C GLN A 25 12.68 28.17 16.18
N LYS A 26 13.54 27.31 15.60
CA LYS A 26 13.92 27.48 14.21
C LYS A 26 12.65 27.30 13.39
N SER A 27 12.14 28.39 12.82
CA SER A 27 11.16 28.34 11.74
C SER A 27 11.72 27.44 10.65
N VAL A 28 11.11 26.27 10.45
CA VAL A 28 11.43 25.43 9.30
C VAL A 28 10.89 26.18 8.09
N ASN A 29 11.74 26.94 7.41
CA ASN A 29 11.44 27.45 6.09
C ASN A 29 11.29 26.24 5.16
N LEU A 30 10.05 25.86 4.89
CA LEU A 30 9.67 24.91 3.84
C LEU A 30 9.72 25.62 2.49
N GLU A 31 10.87 26.19 2.14
CA GLU A 31 11.13 26.49 0.75
C GLU A 31 11.38 25.14 0.07
N MET A 32 10.47 24.73 -0.81
CA MET A 32 10.62 23.48 -1.57
C MET A 32 11.77 23.64 -2.58
N SER A 33 12.99 23.51 -2.08
CA SER A 33 14.18 23.47 -2.91
C SER A 33 14.11 22.29 -3.88
N ARG A 34 14.61 22.50 -5.10
CA ARG A 34 14.63 21.46 -6.14
C ARG A 34 15.39 20.24 -5.61
N PRO A 35 14.81 19.02 -5.65
CA PRO A 35 15.51 17.82 -5.22
C PRO A 35 16.77 17.56 -6.06
N SER A 36 17.84 17.10 -5.40
CA SER A 36 19.06 16.62 -6.08
C SER A 36 18.76 15.35 -6.87
N SER A 37 19.33 15.25 -8.08
CA SER A 37 19.35 14.02 -8.89
C SER A 37 20.71 13.32 -8.84
N ASN A 38 21.59 13.70 -7.91
CA ASN A 38 22.94 13.15 -7.79
C ASN A 38 22.93 11.78 -7.09
N LEU A 39 23.20 10.72 -7.86
CA LEU A 39 23.21 9.36 -7.34
C LEU A 39 24.38 9.09 -6.38
N ALA A 40 25.50 9.80 -6.51
CA ALA A 40 26.66 9.63 -5.62
C ALA A 40 26.34 10.13 -4.21
N GLU A 41 25.69 11.29 -4.10
CA GLU A 41 25.19 11.83 -2.82
C GLU A 41 24.18 10.87 -2.17
N PHE A 42 23.24 10.35 -2.96
CA PHE A 42 22.28 9.35 -2.47
C PHE A 42 22.98 8.09 -1.93
N ARG A 43 23.97 7.55 -2.66
CA ARG A 43 24.73 6.37 -2.25
C ARG A 43 25.48 6.60 -0.95
N GLU A 44 26.02 7.80 -0.76
CA GLU A 44 26.74 8.18 0.45
C GLU A 44 25.79 8.28 1.66
N ALA A 45 24.62 8.90 1.51
CA ALA A 45 23.60 8.90 2.55
C ALA A 45 23.10 7.49 2.86
N PHE A 46 22.85 6.70 1.83
CA PHE A 46 22.39 5.32 1.93
C PHE A 46 23.41 4.40 2.60
N SER A 47 24.72 4.60 2.41
CA SER A 47 25.77 3.78 3.01
C SER A 47 25.78 3.88 4.55
N LYS A 48 25.48 5.08 5.07
CA LYS A 48 25.49 5.41 6.51
C LYS A 48 24.18 5.08 7.24
N ALA A 49 23.05 4.99 6.53
CA ALA A 49 21.72 4.85 7.13
C ALA A 49 21.53 3.55 7.95
N LYS A 50 21.15 3.65 9.23
CA LYS A 50 20.91 2.47 10.09
C LYS A 50 19.48 1.95 10.04
N HIS A 51 18.52 2.85 9.78
CA HIS A 51 17.10 2.55 9.67
C HIS A 51 16.57 3.17 8.37
N ILE A 52 16.07 2.33 7.47
CA ILE A 52 15.62 2.73 6.13
C ILE A 52 14.14 2.38 5.99
N ALA A 53 13.32 3.36 5.62
CA ALA A 53 11.93 3.14 5.27
C ALA A 53 11.76 3.28 3.75
N VAL A 54 11.15 2.28 3.12
CA VAL A 54 10.81 2.27 1.70
C VAL A 54 9.29 2.35 1.60
N ILE A 55 8.77 3.46 1.10
CA ILE A 55 7.33 3.67 0.92
C ILE A 55 6.98 3.42 -0.54
N THR A 56 6.08 2.48 -0.82
CA THR A 56 5.72 2.11 -2.20
C THR A 56 4.23 2.29 -2.48
N GLY A 57 3.92 2.64 -3.73
CA GLY A 57 2.56 2.67 -4.27
C GLY A 57 2.47 1.91 -5.60
N ALA A 58 1.36 2.06 -6.32
CA ALA A 58 1.04 1.22 -7.48
C ALA A 58 2.11 1.24 -8.60
N GLY A 59 2.89 2.33 -8.69
CA GLY A 59 3.98 2.45 -9.67
C GLY A 59 5.02 1.35 -9.57
N VAL A 60 5.36 0.87 -8.37
CA VAL A 60 6.35 -0.21 -8.21
C VAL A 60 5.87 -1.52 -8.86
N SER A 61 4.56 -1.72 -8.97
CA SER A 61 3.93 -2.92 -9.53
C SER A 61 3.57 -2.77 -11.02
N ALA A 62 3.68 -1.58 -11.59
CA ALA A 62 3.35 -1.33 -13.00
C ALA A 62 4.23 -2.18 -13.95
N GLU A 63 5.52 -2.28 -13.65
CA GLU A 63 6.47 -3.11 -14.41
C GLU A 63 6.22 -4.63 -14.26
N SER A 64 5.42 -5.03 -13.28
CA SER A 64 4.90 -6.42 -13.17
C SER A 64 3.64 -6.64 -14.01
N GLY A 65 3.23 -5.66 -14.83
CA GLY A 65 1.99 -5.71 -15.61
C GLY A 65 0.72 -5.60 -14.76
N VAL A 66 0.82 -5.01 -13.56
CA VAL A 66 -0.34 -4.73 -12.70
C VAL A 66 -0.96 -3.39 -13.12
N PRO A 67 -2.26 -3.34 -13.46
CA PRO A 67 -2.95 -2.09 -13.73
C PRO A 67 -2.87 -1.14 -12.54
N THR A 68 -2.44 0.10 -12.78
CA THR A 68 -2.35 1.13 -11.74
C THR A 68 -3.73 1.71 -11.42
N PHE A 69 -3.92 2.23 -10.21
CA PHE A 69 -5.24 2.73 -9.77
C PHE A 69 -5.67 4.07 -10.39
N ARG A 70 -4.83 4.67 -11.25
CA ARG A 70 -5.03 5.98 -11.89
C ARG A 70 -4.64 5.89 -13.37
N GLY A 71 -5.06 6.87 -14.17
CA GLY A 71 -4.77 6.88 -15.62
C GLY A 71 -5.48 5.74 -16.35
N ALA A 72 -4.89 5.23 -17.43
CA ALA A 72 -5.48 4.18 -18.25
C ALA A 72 -5.79 2.89 -17.48
N GLY A 73 -5.00 2.55 -16.45
CA GLY A 73 -5.22 1.38 -15.60
C GLY A 73 -6.32 1.55 -14.54
N GLY A 74 -6.81 2.77 -14.31
CA GLY A 74 -7.71 3.10 -13.22
C GLY A 74 -9.18 2.71 -13.44
N TYR A 75 -9.52 2.13 -14.59
CA TYR A 75 -10.87 1.75 -14.96
C TYR A 75 -11.05 0.22 -14.98
N TRP A 76 -12.20 -0.24 -14.50
CA TRP A 76 -12.70 -1.59 -14.73
C TRP A 76 -14.08 -1.50 -15.36
N ARG A 77 -14.24 -2.08 -16.56
CA ARG A 77 -15.39 -1.83 -17.45
C ARG A 77 -15.55 -0.31 -17.65
N LYS A 78 -16.67 0.27 -17.23
CA LYS A 78 -16.96 1.71 -17.31
C LYS A 78 -16.74 2.48 -16.00
N TRP A 79 -16.31 1.81 -14.92
CA TRP A 79 -16.19 2.41 -13.60
C TRP A 79 -14.74 2.68 -13.23
N GLN A 80 -14.48 3.84 -12.62
CA GLN A 80 -13.18 4.05 -11.97
C GLN A 80 -13.09 3.20 -10.71
N ALA A 81 -11.93 2.61 -10.48
CA ALA A 81 -11.66 1.76 -9.32
C ALA A 81 -12.01 2.46 -7.99
N GLN A 82 -11.76 3.76 -7.90
CA GLN A 82 -12.07 4.61 -6.74
C GLN A 82 -13.57 4.72 -6.41
N HIS A 83 -14.47 4.50 -7.39
CA HIS A 83 -15.92 4.49 -7.15
C HIS A 83 -16.46 3.11 -6.73
N LEU A 84 -15.68 2.04 -6.94
CA LEU A 84 -16.04 0.68 -6.51
C LEU A 84 -15.43 0.32 -5.15
N ALA A 85 -14.32 1.00 -4.82
CA ALA A 85 -13.54 0.83 -3.60
C ALA A 85 -14.07 1.73 -2.45
N THR A 86 -15.37 1.68 -2.14
CA THR A 86 -15.94 2.42 -1.00
C THR A 86 -16.95 1.58 -0.21
N PRO A 87 -17.18 1.88 1.09
CA PRO A 87 -18.22 1.22 1.87
C PRO A 87 -19.62 1.36 1.25
N GLU A 88 -19.93 2.54 0.72
CA GLU A 88 -21.23 2.88 0.16
C GLU A 88 -21.48 2.10 -1.14
N ALA A 89 -20.45 1.94 -1.98
CA ALA A 89 -20.53 1.12 -3.18
C ALA A 89 -20.78 -0.36 -2.83
N PHE A 90 -20.09 -0.86 -1.80
CA PHE A 90 -20.28 -2.23 -1.31
C PHE A 90 -21.68 -2.45 -0.73
N ALA A 91 -22.20 -1.50 0.06
CA ALA A 91 -23.56 -1.57 0.60
C ALA A 91 -24.62 -1.50 -0.51
N ARG A 92 -24.41 -0.65 -1.52
CA ARG A 92 -25.36 -0.47 -2.63
C ARG A 92 -25.40 -1.67 -3.58
N ASN A 93 -24.26 -2.24 -3.93
CA ASN A 93 -24.18 -3.39 -4.84
C ASN A 93 -22.96 -4.26 -4.50
N PRO A 94 -23.08 -5.15 -3.50
CA PRO A 94 -21.95 -5.96 -3.06
C PRO A 94 -21.49 -6.93 -4.15
N SER A 95 -22.41 -7.46 -4.96
CA SER A 95 -22.09 -8.35 -6.08
C SER A 95 -21.14 -7.69 -7.07
N ARG A 96 -21.42 -6.45 -7.52
CA ARG A 96 -20.54 -5.71 -8.44
C ARG A 96 -19.15 -5.45 -7.84
N VAL A 97 -19.09 -5.07 -6.57
CA VAL A 97 -17.81 -4.84 -5.89
C VAL A 97 -17.01 -6.14 -5.78
N TRP A 98 -17.69 -7.26 -5.50
CA TRP A 98 -17.05 -8.57 -5.50
C TRP A 98 -16.57 -9.01 -6.88
N GLU A 99 -17.32 -8.76 -7.97
CA GLU A 99 -16.83 -8.99 -9.34
C GLU A 99 -15.55 -8.20 -9.63
N PHE A 100 -15.53 -6.92 -9.25
CA PHE A 100 -14.35 -6.07 -9.42
C PHE A 100 -13.13 -6.62 -8.66
N TYR A 101 -13.31 -7.07 -7.41
CA TYR A 101 -12.23 -7.66 -6.64
C TYR A 101 -11.82 -9.05 -7.13
N HIS A 102 -12.76 -9.84 -7.63
CA HIS A 102 -12.47 -11.14 -8.23
C HIS A 102 -11.60 -10.97 -9.48
N TYR A 103 -11.99 -10.09 -10.41
CA TYR A 103 -11.18 -9.74 -11.57
C TYR A 103 -9.74 -9.37 -11.18
N ARG A 104 -9.58 -8.50 -10.17
CA ARG A 104 -8.25 -8.08 -9.70
C ARG A 104 -7.44 -9.22 -9.10
N ARG A 105 -8.09 -10.16 -8.39
CA ARG A 105 -7.43 -11.35 -7.87
C ARG A 105 -6.94 -12.24 -9.01
N GLU A 106 -7.77 -12.49 -10.03
CA GLU A 106 -7.39 -13.28 -11.20
C GLU A 106 -6.19 -12.68 -11.93
N VAL A 107 -6.24 -11.37 -12.20
CA VAL A 107 -5.11 -10.65 -12.80
C VAL A 107 -3.85 -10.88 -11.97
N MET A 108 -3.92 -10.72 -10.64
CA MET A 108 -2.78 -10.84 -9.74
C MET A 108 -2.23 -12.26 -9.58
N MET A 109 -3.04 -13.31 -9.79
CA MET A 109 -2.55 -14.70 -9.72
C MET A 109 -1.50 -14.97 -10.80
N THR A 110 -1.56 -14.29 -11.94
CA THR A 110 -0.60 -14.42 -13.04
C THR A 110 0.64 -13.52 -12.92
N LYS A 111 0.70 -12.64 -11.91
CA LYS A 111 1.79 -11.65 -11.79
C LYS A 111 2.87 -12.10 -10.80
N SER A 112 4.10 -11.78 -11.19
CA SER A 112 5.32 -12.04 -10.42
C SER A 112 6.03 -10.74 -10.04
N PRO A 113 6.83 -10.75 -8.95
CA PRO A 113 7.65 -9.60 -8.60
C PRO A 113 8.59 -9.20 -9.74
N ASN A 114 8.78 -7.90 -9.94
CA ASN A 114 9.75 -7.35 -10.89
C ASN A 114 11.09 -7.01 -10.19
N PRO A 115 12.13 -6.54 -10.92
CA PRO A 115 13.43 -6.21 -10.34
C PRO A 115 13.38 -5.21 -9.17
N ALA A 116 12.44 -4.27 -9.15
CA ALA A 116 12.33 -3.32 -8.04
C ALA A 116 11.95 -4.02 -6.73
N HIS A 117 10.99 -4.95 -6.76
CA HIS A 117 10.60 -5.73 -5.58
C HIS A 117 11.73 -6.62 -5.10
N VAL A 118 12.41 -7.29 -6.03
CA VAL A 118 13.55 -8.17 -5.74
C VAL A 118 14.69 -7.35 -5.11
N ALA A 119 15.04 -6.20 -5.68
CA ALA A 119 16.08 -5.33 -5.15
C ALA A 119 15.78 -4.84 -3.72
N ILE A 120 14.52 -4.53 -3.42
CA ILE A 120 14.08 -4.13 -2.08
C ILE A 120 14.24 -5.31 -1.09
N ALA A 121 13.77 -6.50 -1.45
CA ALA A 121 13.88 -7.69 -0.62
C ALA A 121 15.34 -8.11 -0.37
N GLU A 122 16.18 -8.06 -1.39
CA GLU A 122 17.62 -8.32 -1.28
C GLU A 122 18.32 -7.26 -0.43
N CYS A 123 17.95 -5.99 -0.58
CA CYS A 123 18.47 -4.90 0.23
C CYS A 123 18.16 -5.12 1.72
N GLU A 124 16.91 -5.46 2.05
CA GLU A 124 16.52 -5.82 3.42
C GLU A 124 17.37 -6.99 3.94
N SER A 125 17.45 -8.08 3.16
CA SER A 125 18.18 -9.29 3.54
C SER A 125 19.67 -9.01 3.81
N ARG A 126 20.33 -8.25 2.92
CA ARG A 126 21.74 -7.87 3.03
C ARG A 126 21.99 -6.96 4.22
N LEU A 127 21.19 -5.92 4.40
CA LEU A 127 21.37 -4.94 5.47
C LEU A 127 21.07 -5.52 6.86
N ARG A 128 20.13 -6.46 6.94
CA ARG A 128 19.85 -7.19 8.18
C ARG A 128 21.07 -7.96 8.71
N LYS A 129 21.87 -8.56 7.83
CA LYS A 129 23.12 -9.25 8.20
C LYS A 129 24.19 -8.29 8.77
N GLN A 130 24.05 -6.99 8.51
CA GLN A 130 24.95 -5.92 8.99
C GLN A 130 24.39 -5.20 10.23
N GLY A 131 23.31 -5.71 10.85
CA GLY A 131 22.65 -5.07 11.99
C GLY A 131 21.86 -3.81 11.63
N ARG A 132 21.53 -3.60 10.35
CA ARG A 132 20.75 -2.45 9.86
C ARG A 132 19.31 -2.88 9.57
N LYS A 133 18.35 -1.97 9.74
CA LYS A 133 16.92 -2.24 9.57
C LYS A 133 16.39 -1.60 8.30
N VAL A 134 15.70 -2.38 7.48
CA VAL A 134 14.88 -1.90 6.37
C VAL A 134 13.42 -2.24 6.68
N VAL A 135 12.51 -1.30 6.46
CA VAL A 135 11.06 -1.52 6.53
C VAL A 135 10.42 -1.10 5.23
N VAL A 136 9.50 -1.92 4.73
CA VAL A 136 8.68 -1.60 3.55
C VAL A 136 7.28 -1.26 4.02
N ILE A 137 6.80 -0.08 3.66
CA ILE A 137 5.43 0.39 3.93
C ILE A 137 4.75 0.52 2.57
N THR A 138 3.85 -0.39 2.25
CA THR A 138 3.21 -0.44 0.93
C THR A 138 1.74 -0.07 1.01
N GLN A 139 1.33 0.82 0.11
CA GLN A 139 -0.08 1.11 -0.19
C GLN A 139 -0.72 0.02 -1.06
N ASN A 140 0.08 -0.87 -1.64
CA ASN A 140 -0.39 -1.89 -2.56
C ASN A 140 -1.04 -3.04 -1.80
N ILE A 141 -2.01 -3.68 -2.45
CA ILE A 141 -2.78 -4.82 -1.94
C ILE A 141 -2.50 -6.10 -2.74
N ASP A 142 -1.40 -6.12 -3.48
CA ASP A 142 -1.06 -7.11 -4.51
C ASP A 142 -0.15 -8.26 -4.03
N GLU A 143 0.42 -8.10 -2.84
CA GLU A 143 1.38 -9.02 -2.20
C GLU A 143 2.68 -9.26 -2.98
N LEU A 144 3.06 -8.42 -3.95
CA LEU A 144 4.29 -8.63 -4.73
C LEU A 144 5.56 -8.48 -3.87
N HIS A 145 5.58 -7.57 -2.89
CA HIS A 145 6.70 -7.48 -1.92
C HIS A 145 6.84 -8.76 -1.09
N ARG A 146 5.71 -9.34 -0.66
CA ARG A 146 5.66 -10.61 0.09
C ARG A 146 6.19 -11.75 -0.78
N LYS A 147 5.72 -11.86 -2.03
CA LYS A 147 6.22 -12.83 -3.02
C LYS A 147 7.71 -12.67 -3.33
N ALA A 148 8.24 -11.45 -3.31
CA ALA A 148 9.67 -11.16 -3.49
C ALA A 148 10.54 -11.56 -2.29
N GLY A 149 9.94 -11.90 -1.14
CA GLY A 149 10.66 -12.29 0.07
C GLY A 149 10.95 -11.14 1.05
N THR A 150 10.33 -9.97 0.87
CA THR A 150 10.38 -8.90 1.89
C THR A 150 9.75 -9.39 3.19
N ARG A 151 10.46 -9.24 4.31
CA ARG A 151 10.02 -9.75 5.63
C ARG A 151 9.43 -8.66 6.52
N ASN A 152 10.07 -7.49 6.59
CA ASN A 152 9.61 -6.36 7.39
C ASN A 152 8.66 -5.47 6.57
N LEU A 153 7.45 -5.97 6.33
CA LEU A 153 6.46 -5.41 5.43
C LEU A 153 5.19 -4.96 6.16
N PHE A 154 4.75 -3.72 5.91
CA PHE A 154 3.49 -3.15 6.38
C PHE A 154 2.55 -2.91 5.19
N GLU A 155 1.49 -3.71 5.09
CA GLU A 155 0.44 -3.63 4.07
C GLU A 155 -0.69 -2.70 4.56
N ILE A 156 -0.52 -1.38 4.44
CA ILE A 156 -1.37 -0.41 5.14
C ILE A 156 -2.82 -0.32 4.59
N HIS A 157 -3.06 -0.86 3.40
CA HIS A 157 -4.39 -0.96 2.80
C HIS A 157 -4.94 -2.40 2.77
N GLY A 158 -4.27 -3.34 3.44
CA GLY A 158 -4.62 -4.77 3.46
C GLY A 158 -4.14 -5.51 2.21
N SER A 159 -4.84 -6.59 1.85
CA SER A 159 -4.48 -7.50 0.75
C SER A 159 -5.71 -7.97 -0.03
N LEU A 160 -5.56 -8.14 -1.35
CA LEU A 160 -6.55 -8.79 -2.24
C LEU A 160 -6.82 -10.24 -1.87
N PHE A 161 -5.87 -10.89 -1.19
CA PHE A 161 -5.93 -12.29 -0.78
C PHE A 161 -6.42 -12.49 0.65
N ARG A 162 -6.90 -11.41 1.31
CA ARG A 162 -7.55 -11.48 2.62
C ARG A 162 -9.01 -11.05 2.58
N THR A 163 -9.86 -11.92 3.12
CA THR A 163 -11.28 -11.63 3.35
C THR A 163 -11.51 -11.26 4.82
N ARG A 164 -12.50 -10.40 5.08
CA ARG A 164 -12.95 -10.06 6.44
C ARG A 164 -14.46 -10.19 6.47
N CYS A 165 -14.99 -10.94 7.43
CA CYS A 165 -16.43 -11.07 7.64
C CYS A 165 -16.99 -9.73 8.12
N THR A 166 -18.07 -9.24 7.49
CA THR A 166 -18.74 -7.99 7.89
C THR A 166 -19.57 -8.11 9.17
N THR A 167 -19.83 -9.34 9.62
CA THR A 167 -20.62 -9.61 10.84
C THR A 167 -19.74 -9.86 12.06
N CYS A 168 -18.82 -10.84 11.98
CA CYS A 168 -17.98 -11.25 13.12
C CYS A 168 -16.53 -10.77 13.06
N SER A 169 -16.17 -9.97 12.03
CA SER A 169 -14.83 -9.41 11.84
C SER A 169 -13.69 -10.43 11.64
N SER A 170 -13.97 -11.73 11.55
CA SER A 170 -12.95 -12.76 11.29
C SER A 170 -12.21 -12.47 9.99
N VAL A 171 -10.87 -12.50 10.01
CA VAL A 171 -10.02 -12.30 8.84
C VAL A 171 -9.43 -13.66 8.41
N LYS A 172 -9.51 -13.97 7.11
CA LYS A 172 -8.98 -15.21 6.55
C LYS A 172 -8.24 -14.94 5.25
N GLU A 173 -7.11 -15.59 5.07
CA GLU A 173 -6.45 -15.67 3.76
C GLU A 173 -7.25 -16.61 2.84
N ASN A 174 -7.37 -16.24 1.58
CA ASN A 174 -8.06 -17.01 0.57
C ASN A 174 -7.38 -16.78 -0.79
N TYR A 175 -6.68 -17.79 -1.27
CA TYR A 175 -6.02 -17.80 -2.58
C TYR A 175 -6.79 -18.59 -3.65
N LYS A 176 -8.02 -19.03 -3.35
CA LYS A 176 -8.86 -19.76 -4.32
C LYS A 176 -9.35 -18.84 -5.44
N SER A 177 -9.46 -19.40 -6.64
CA SER A 177 -10.18 -18.82 -7.77
C SER A 177 -11.24 -19.82 -8.26
N PRO A 178 -12.53 -19.41 -8.35
CA PRO A 178 -13.05 -18.13 -7.84
C PRO A 178 -12.99 -18.08 -6.31
N VAL A 179 -13.07 -16.86 -5.74
CA VAL A 179 -13.03 -16.68 -4.27
C VAL A 179 -14.24 -17.35 -3.57
N CYS A 180 -15.37 -17.47 -4.28
CA CYS A 180 -16.53 -18.28 -3.92
C CYS A 180 -17.26 -18.74 -5.20
N PRO A 181 -18.05 -19.84 -5.16
CA PRO A 181 -18.71 -20.38 -6.35
C PRO A 181 -19.65 -19.40 -7.07
N ALA A 182 -20.23 -18.43 -6.36
CA ALA A 182 -21.13 -17.43 -6.95
C ALA A 182 -20.44 -16.47 -7.95
N LEU A 183 -19.11 -16.46 -7.98
CA LEU A 183 -18.31 -15.62 -8.87
C LEU A 183 -17.72 -16.38 -10.07
N GLU A 184 -18.08 -17.67 -10.23
CA GLU A 184 -17.66 -18.46 -11.39
C GLU A 184 -18.06 -17.79 -12.71
N GLY A 185 -17.10 -17.64 -13.63
CA GLY A 185 -17.31 -16.96 -14.91
C GLY A 185 -17.65 -15.46 -14.81
N LYS A 186 -17.47 -14.83 -13.65
CA LYS A 186 -17.69 -13.39 -13.45
C LYS A 186 -16.37 -12.63 -13.41
N GLY A 187 -16.36 -11.41 -13.95
CA GLY A 187 -15.20 -10.52 -13.91
C GLY A 187 -14.97 -9.82 -15.23
#